data_AF-A0A6J4HI85-F1
#
_entry.id   AF-A0A6J4HI85-F1
#
_cell.length_a   1.000
_cell.length_b   1.000
_cell.length_c   1.000
_cell.angle_alpha   90.00
_cell.angle_beta   90.00
_cell.angle_gamma   90.00
#
_symmetry.space_group_name_H-M   'P 1'
#
loop_
_entity.id
_entity.type
_entity.pdbx_description
1 polymer ?
#
loop_
_entity_poly.entity_id
_entity_poly.type
_entity_poly.pdbx_seq_one_letter_code
_entity_poly.pdbx_strand_id
1 'polypeptide(L)'
;ESKLAYADGSFFKLFSFPLVLGQAATALKAPNTVALSQSLARKYFGNKQAVGQIITLNNQFGKTLYTVTAVYADMPINSDLRFDAVFSLETLANPANLNGNGWARLDGFDGSYLTTFFQLVPGTDPQNLTAKFDALAKQRDPSEQDRFLLQPASNLHLAASLSDPARASGSLGFVYLLEGIAGLILIIAWFNYVNLSTAGALKRAKEVGIRKVIGARTGQLIGQFMGESLFLNIAGFMVALGLVGLLQSTFNRLVKKDLSLSVLQTENFWLLGLGLLLVGALASGLYVAFTLVSFQPAQTLKGTPRASRGYWLRKTLVVGQFSASVMLIIATLVLNKQLNYMQDQ
;
A
#
# COMPACT_ATOMS: atom_id res chain seq x y z
N GLU A 1 8.14 25.09 11.54
CA GLU A 1 7.46 24.11 10.66
C GLU A 1 8.52 23.26 9.98
N SER A 2 8.28 21.97 9.77
CA SER A 2 9.28 21.03 9.22
C SER A 2 9.00 20.57 7.79
N LYS A 3 7.79 20.84 7.25
CA LYS A 3 7.36 20.40 5.91
C LYS A 3 7.23 21.58 4.95
N LEU A 4 8.36 22.20 4.63
CA LEU A 4 8.44 23.35 3.75
C LEU A 4 9.15 22.96 2.45
N ALA A 5 8.67 23.45 1.32
CA ALA A 5 9.31 23.24 0.03
C ALA A 5 9.35 24.53 -0.79
N TYR A 6 10.29 24.60 -1.72
CA TYR A 6 10.25 25.55 -2.84
C TYR A 6 9.82 24.79 -4.09
N ALA A 7 8.93 25.40 -4.89
CA ALA A 7 8.52 24.84 -6.17
C ALA A 7 8.26 25.95 -7.19
N ASP A 8 8.33 25.59 -8.48
CA ASP A 8 8.05 26.51 -9.56
C ASP A 8 6.53 26.73 -9.77
N GLY A 9 6.19 27.63 -10.70
CA GLY A 9 4.81 27.94 -11.06
C GLY A 9 4.02 26.78 -11.70
N SER A 10 4.67 25.66 -12.05
CA SER A 10 4.03 24.50 -12.67
C SER A 10 3.53 23.47 -11.67
N PHE A 11 3.98 23.54 -10.40
CA PHE A 11 3.71 22.53 -9.37
C PHE A 11 2.23 22.13 -9.25
N PHE A 12 1.33 23.10 -9.08
CA PHE A 12 -0.11 22.85 -8.92
C PHE A 12 -0.85 22.56 -10.24
N LYS A 13 -0.15 22.61 -11.38
CA LYS A 13 -0.67 22.13 -12.67
C LYS A 13 -0.25 20.69 -12.93
N LEU A 14 0.98 20.35 -12.55
CA LEU A 14 1.55 19.03 -12.74
C LEU A 14 0.98 18.01 -11.75
N PHE A 15 0.81 18.41 -10.48
CA PHE A 15 0.27 17.56 -9.44
C PHE A 15 -1.19 17.88 -9.14
N SER A 16 -1.97 16.82 -8.93
CA SER A 16 -3.43 16.89 -8.69
C SER A 16 -3.79 17.28 -7.25
N PHE A 17 -3.11 18.28 -6.66
CA PHE A 17 -3.45 18.81 -5.35
C PHE A 17 -4.52 19.90 -5.49
N PRO A 18 -5.76 19.67 -5.00
CA PRO A 18 -6.85 20.63 -5.20
C PRO A 18 -6.57 21.96 -4.49
N LEU A 19 -6.74 23.07 -5.20
CA LEU A 19 -6.74 24.40 -4.59
C LEU A 19 -8.12 24.70 -3.99
N VAL A 20 -8.14 25.06 -2.72
CA VAL A 20 -9.33 25.58 -2.02
C VAL A 20 -9.53 27.06 -2.35
N LEU A 21 -8.43 27.83 -2.43
CA LEU A 21 -8.41 29.24 -2.81
C LEU A 21 -7.20 29.55 -3.70
N GLY A 22 -7.35 30.51 -4.62
CA GLY A 22 -6.31 30.91 -5.56
C GLY A 22 -6.39 30.15 -6.89
N GLN A 23 -5.40 30.38 -7.78
CA GLN A 23 -5.34 29.75 -9.10
C GLN A 23 -3.99 29.08 -9.31
N ALA A 24 -4.00 27.84 -9.84
CA ALA A 24 -2.77 27.07 -10.05
C ALA A 24 -1.76 27.78 -10.96
N ALA A 25 -2.25 28.56 -11.93
CA ALA A 25 -1.42 29.31 -12.87
C ALA A 25 -0.67 30.50 -12.26
N THR A 26 -1.10 31.01 -11.11
CA THR A 26 -0.51 32.20 -10.49
C THR A 26 0.02 31.93 -9.08
N ALA A 27 -0.31 30.80 -8.47
CA ALA A 27 0.02 30.47 -7.08
C ALA A 27 1.50 30.67 -6.75
N LEU A 28 2.43 30.22 -7.60
CA LEU A 28 3.87 30.30 -7.35
C LEU A 28 4.65 31.02 -8.45
N LYS A 29 3.97 31.82 -9.29
CA LYS A 29 4.60 32.43 -10.47
C LYS A 29 5.45 33.66 -10.14
N ALA A 30 5.12 34.39 -9.08
CA ALA A 30 5.85 35.59 -8.66
C ALA A 30 6.82 35.25 -7.50
N PRO A 31 7.95 35.96 -7.38
CA PRO A 31 8.83 35.81 -6.22
C PRO A 31 8.10 36.26 -4.94
N ASN A 32 8.58 35.83 -3.78
CA ASN A 32 8.03 36.20 -2.47
C ASN A 32 6.56 35.80 -2.30
N THR A 33 6.15 34.69 -2.93
CA THR A 33 4.80 34.12 -2.77
C THR A 33 4.83 32.73 -2.16
N VAL A 34 3.73 32.35 -1.51
CA VAL A 34 3.58 31.06 -0.84
C VAL A 34 2.16 30.54 -0.99
N ALA A 35 2.05 29.24 -1.23
CA ALA A 35 0.81 28.49 -1.09
C ALA A 35 0.83 27.72 0.23
N LEU A 36 -0.29 27.71 0.97
CA LEU A 36 -0.40 27.05 2.27
C LEU A 36 -1.38 25.89 2.23
N SER A 37 -1.11 24.83 2.97
CA SER A 37 -2.11 23.78 3.21
C SER A 37 -3.29 24.34 4.00
N GLN A 38 -4.47 23.75 3.85
CA GLN A 38 -5.68 24.17 4.54
C GLN A 38 -5.50 24.14 6.06
N SER A 39 -4.83 23.09 6.58
CA SER A 39 -4.52 22.99 8.00
C SER A 39 -3.56 24.09 8.49
N LEU A 40 -2.51 24.42 7.72
CA LEU A 40 -1.57 25.46 8.12
C LEU A 40 -2.19 26.87 8.02
N ALA A 41 -2.98 27.12 6.97
CA ALA A 41 -3.72 28.36 6.81
C ALA A 41 -4.68 28.59 8.01
N ARG A 42 -5.40 27.54 8.43
CA ARG A 42 -6.29 27.62 9.61
C ARG A 42 -5.52 27.82 10.91
N LYS A 43 -4.34 27.19 11.06
CA LYS A 43 -3.49 27.37 12.24
C LYS A 43 -3.04 28.83 12.41
N TYR A 44 -2.67 29.51 11.33
CA TYR A 44 -2.14 30.88 11.39
C TYR A 44 -3.22 31.96 11.33
N PHE A 45 -4.28 31.75 10.56
CA PHE A 45 -5.29 32.78 10.28
C PHE A 45 -6.68 32.45 10.86
N GLY A 46 -6.85 31.29 11.49
CA GLY A 46 -8.14 30.84 12.01
C GLY A 46 -9.16 30.68 10.88
N ASN A 47 -10.32 31.32 11.02
CA ASN A 47 -11.36 31.34 9.99
C ASN A 47 -11.23 32.55 9.03
N LYS A 48 -10.19 33.37 9.15
CA LYS A 48 -9.97 34.51 8.24
C LYS A 48 -9.40 34.02 6.91
N GLN A 49 -9.64 34.78 5.85
CA GLN A 49 -9.08 34.51 4.53
C GLN A 49 -7.56 34.68 4.56
N ALA A 50 -6.84 33.58 4.30
CA ALA A 50 -5.38 33.56 4.31
C ALA A 50 -4.76 34.20 3.06
N VAL A 51 -5.40 34.07 1.89
CA VAL A 51 -4.90 34.67 0.64
C VAL A 51 -4.83 36.20 0.77
N GLY A 52 -3.71 36.78 0.36
CA GLY A 52 -3.37 38.20 0.50
C GLY A 52 -2.67 38.56 1.82
N GLN A 53 -2.65 37.65 2.80
CA GLN A 53 -1.91 37.87 4.05
C GLN A 53 -0.41 37.65 3.84
N ILE A 54 0.40 38.21 4.74
CA ILE A 54 1.85 38.09 4.71
C ILE A 54 2.30 37.16 5.85
N ILE A 55 3.21 36.24 5.54
CA ILE A 55 3.94 35.44 6.52
C ILE A 55 5.43 35.73 6.40
N THR A 56 6.16 35.44 7.48
CA THR A 56 7.63 35.53 7.49
C THR A 56 8.22 34.13 7.52
N LEU A 57 9.15 33.85 6.62
CA LEU A 57 10.00 32.67 6.69
C LEU A 57 11.40 33.10 7.14
N ASN A 58 11.92 32.44 8.17
CA ASN A 58 13.30 32.58 8.62
C ASN A 58 14.00 31.22 8.47
N ASN A 59 14.92 31.11 7.52
CA ASN A 59 15.66 29.89 7.21
C ASN A 59 17.12 30.21 6.84
N GLN A 60 17.84 29.26 6.23
CA GLN A 60 19.23 29.45 5.79
C GLN A 60 19.43 30.63 4.82
N PHE A 61 18.37 31.06 4.11
CA PHE A 61 18.38 32.18 3.18
C PHE A 61 18.06 33.53 3.86
N GLY A 62 17.91 33.54 5.19
CA GLY A 62 17.60 34.71 5.98
C GLY A 62 16.10 34.89 6.23
N LYS A 63 15.72 36.11 6.60
CA LYS A 63 14.35 36.48 6.97
C LYS A 63 13.66 37.17 5.80
N THR A 64 12.69 36.49 5.19
CA THR A 64 11.98 36.98 4.00
C THR A 64 10.46 37.00 4.23
N LEU A 65 9.80 38.04 3.74
CA LEU A 65 8.34 38.15 3.73
C LEU A 65 7.76 37.48 2.49
N TYR A 66 6.69 36.72 2.69
CA TYR A 66 5.97 36.02 1.63
C TYR A 66 4.49 36.35 1.68
N THR A 67 3.89 36.64 0.53
CA THR A 67 2.45 36.84 0.39
C THR A 67 1.77 35.51 0.08
N VAL A 68 0.72 35.18 0.83
CA VAL A 68 -0.08 33.98 0.60
C VAL A 68 -0.93 34.18 -0.65
N THR A 69 -0.73 33.36 -1.67
CA THR A 69 -1.41 33.47 -2.98
C THR A 69 -2.43 32.37 -3.22
N ALA A 70 -2.28 31.23 -2.53
CA ALA A 70 -3.19 30.09 -2.65
C ALA A 70 -3.30 29.32 -1.33
N VAL A 71 -4.42 28.61 -1.19
CA VAL A 71 -4.63 27.60 -0.14
C VAL A 71 -5.00 26.29 -0.83
N TYR A 72 -4.31 25.20 -0.52
CA TYR A 72 -4.55 23.88 -1.09
C TYR A 72 -5.08 22.90 -0.04
N ALA A 73 -5.84 21.90 -0.48
CA ALA A 73 -6.30 20.81 0.37
C ALA A 73 -5.09 20.03 0.91
N ASP A 74 -5.13 19.62 2.18
CA ASP A 74 -4.01 18.92 2.80
C ASP A 74 -3.58 17.70 1.97
N MET A 75 -2.28 17.61 1.67
CA MET A 75 -1.74 16.52 0.86
C MET A 75 -2.00 15.18 1.56
N PRO A 76 -2.47 14.16 0.83
CA PRO A 76 -2.93 12.93 1.45
C PRO A 76 -1.76 12.16 2.07
N ILE A 77 -2.08 11.33 3.09
CA ILE A 77 -1.05 10.63 3.87
C ILE A 77 -0.22 9.64 3.06
N ASN A 78 -0.78 9.11 1.98
CA ASN A 78 -0.17 8.18 1.03
C ASN A 78 0.52 8.89 -0.16
N SER A 79 0.89 10.17 0.00
CA SER A 79 1.68 10.92 -0.99
C SER A 79 3.15 10.97 -0.58
N ASP A 80 4.07 10.84 -1.56
CA ASP A 80 5.50 11.12 -1.37
C ASP A 80 5.78 12.61 -1.17
N LEU A 81 4.91 13.47 -1.72
CA LEU A 81 4.97 14.92 -1.55
C LEU A 81 4.03 15.32 -0.42
N ARG A 82 4.59 15.81 0.69
CA ARG A 82 3.85 16.20 1.89
C ARG A 82 4.39 17.51 2.44
N PHE A 83 3.88 18.62 1.93
CA PHE A 83 4.27 19.96 2.32
C PHE A 83 3.10 20.70 2.97
N ASP A 84 3.39 21.44 4.04
CA ASP A 84 2.44 22.33 4.71
C ASP A 84 2.49 23.75 4.11
N ALA A 85 3.64 24.14 3.56
CA ALA A 85 3.79 25.35 2.76
C ALA A 85 4.72 25.11 1.57
N VAL A 86 4.33 25.66 0.42
CA VAL A 86 5.11 25.65 -0.82
C VAL A 86 5.42 27.08 -1.21
N PHE A 87 6.69 27.46 -1.13
CA PHE A 87 7.20 28.78 -1.48
C PHE A 87 7.58 28.83 -2.95
N SER A 88 7.46 30.01 -3.56
CA SER A 88 7.87 30.19 -4.95
C SER A 88 9.39 30.10 -5.11
N LEU A 89 9.83 29.16 -5.95
CA LEU A 89 11.23 28.98 -6.30
C LEU A 89 11.83 30.23 -6.98
N GLU A 90 11.00 31.02 -7.68
CA GLU A 90 11.40 32.30 -8.30
C GLU A 90 12.00 33.28 -7.28
N THR A 91 11.67 33.13 -5.99
CA THR A 91 12.28 33.93 -4.92
C THR A 91 13.79 33.73 -4.87
N LEU A 92 14.27 32.52 -5.14
CA LEU A 92 15.70 32.16 -5.09
C LEU A 92 16.45 32.53 -6.38
N ALA A 93 15.74 32.96 -7.43
CA ALA A 93 16.37 33.42 -8.68
C ALA A 93 17.18 34.71 -8.49
N ASN A 94 16.85 35.51 -7.48
CA ASN A 94 17.64 36.68 -7.11
C ASN A 94 18.77 36.28 -6.13
N PRO A 95 20.05 36.41 -6.51
CA PRO A 95 21.17 36.06 -5.63
C PRO A 95 21.18 36.78 -4.28
N ALA A 96 20.59 37.98 -4.20
CA ALA A 96 20.46 38.71 -2.94
C ALA A 96 19.62 37.96 -1.90
N ASN A 97 18.69 37.11 -2.35
CA ASN A 97 17.84 36.30 -1.49
C ASN A 97 18.50 35.01 -1.02
N LEU A 98 19.72 34.68 -1.48
CA LEU A 98 20.41 33.45 -1.09
C LEU A 98 21.24 33.60 0.18
N ASN A 99 21.51 34.84 0.62
CA ASN A 99 22.32 35.13 1.82
C ASN A 99 23.66 34.35 1.85
N GLY A 100 24.37 34.31 0.71
CA GLY A 100 25.65 33.60 0.56
C GLY A 100 25.54 32.09 0.28
N ASN A 101 24.33 31.52 0.24
CA ASN A 101 24.10 30.10 -0.07
C ASN A 101 24.16 29.83 -1.58
N GLY A 102 25.36 29.88 -2.16
CA GLY A 102 25.59 29.67 -3.59
C GLY A 102 25.13 28.29 -4.11
N TRP A 103 25.03 27.29 -3.24
CA TRP A 103 24.51 25.96 -3.60
C TRP A 103 23.06 25.98 -4.08
N ALA A 104 22.26 27.00 -3.68
CA ALA A 104 20.83 27.13 -4.01
C ALA A 104 20.56 28.01 -5.24
N ARG A 105 21.59 28.22 -6.07
CA ARG A 105 21.48 28.97 -7.32
C ARG A 105 20.70 28.17 -8.37
N LEU A 106 19.91 28.88 -9.18
CA LEU A 106 19.08 28.28 -10.23
C LEU A 106 19.74 28.32 -11.63
N ASP A 107 20.91 28.95 -11.76
CA ASP A 107 21.58 29.22 -13.04
C ASP A 107 22.73 28.24 -13.36
N GLY A 108 22.98 27.26 -12.48
CA GLY A 108 24.01 26.22 -12.59
C GLY A 108 23.45 24.80 -12.75
N PHE A 109 24.31 23.87 -13.19
CA PHE A 109 24.02 22.43 -13.29
C PHE A 109 24.59 21.62 -12.11
N ASP A 110 25.35 22.28 -11.24
CA ASP A 110 25.99 21.75 -10.03
C ASP A 110 25.03 21.61 -8.83
N GLY A 111 23.79 22.08 -8.98
CA GLY A 111 22.77 22.10 -7.94
C GLY A 111 22.03 20.77 -7.77
N SER A 112 22.60 19.82 -7.05
CA SER A 112 21.94 18.52 -6.71
C SER A 112 20.79 18.62 -5.68
N TYR A 113 20.27 19.84 -5.42
CA TYR A 113 19.24 20.10 -4.40
C TYR A 113 17.82 20.17 -4.96
N LEU A 114 17.65 20.22 -6.29
CA LEU A 114 16.35 20.24 -6.95
C LEU A 114 15.93 18.84 -7.39
N THR A 115 14.67 18.50 -7.14
CA THR A 115 14.03 17.36 -7.78
C THR A 115 13.15 17.86 -8.91
N THR A 116 13.48 17.46 -10.12
CA THR A 116 12.76 17.89 -11.32
C THR A 116 11.79 16.81 -11.77
N PHE A 117 10.53 17.20 -11.96
CA PHE A 117 9.49 16.32 -12.48
C PHE A 117 9.12 16.76 -13.89
N PHE A 118 8.97 15.80 -14.79
CA PHE A 118 8.58 16.05 -16.17
C PHE A 118 7.39 15.16 -16.54
N GLN A 119 6.41 15.73 -17.25
CA GLN A 119 5.37 14.94 -17.89
C GLN A 119 5.80 14.63 -19.32
N LEU A 120 6.04 13.34 -19.60
CA LEU A 120 6.41 12.90 -20.95
C LEU A 120 5.18 12.87 -21.87
N VAL A 121 5.38 13.25 -23.13
CA VAL A 121 4.38 13.02 -24.19
C VAL A 121 4.24 11.51 -24.39
N PRO A 122 3.00 10.98 -24.55
CA PRO A 122 2.79 9.55 -24.81
C PRO A 122 3.66 9.03 -25.97
N GLY A 123 4.33 7.89 -25.75
CA GLY A 123 5.24 7.28 -26.73
C GLY A 123 6.68 7.79 -26.71
N THR A 124 7.01 8.76 -25.85
CA THR A 124 8.41 9.19 -25.65
C THR A 124 9.23 8.08 -25.02
N ASP A 125 10.36 7.73 -25.62
CA ASP A 125 11.34 6.82 -25.04
C ASP A 125 12.21 7.57 -23.99
N PRO A 126 12.15 7.19 -22.70
CA PRO A 126 12.94 7.81 -21.65
C PRO A 126 14.45 7.73 -21.89
N GLN A 127 14.97 6.66 -22.50
CA GLN A 127 16.42 6.51 -22.70
C GLN A 127 16.95 7.53 -23.71
N ASN A 128 16.21 7.71 -24.81
CA ASN A 128 16.51 8.73 -25.81
C ASN A 128 16.41 10.15 -25.24
N LEU A 129 15.47 10.40 -24.32
CA LEU A 129 15.37 11.69 -23.63
C LEU A 129 16.54 11.94 -22.69
N THR A 130 16.94 10.94 -21.90
CA THR A 130 18.11 11.03 -21.03
C THR A 130 19.37 11.39 -21.82
N ALA A 131 19.61 10.74 -22.96
CA ALA A 131 20.76 11.05 -23.81
C ALA A 131 20.76 12.52 -24.31
N LYS A 132 19.59 13.13 -24.50
CA LYS A 132 19.46 14.55 -24.86
C LYS A 132 19.81 15.46 -23.68
N PHE A 133 19.47 15.08 -22.44
CA PHE A 133 19.88 15.84 -21.25
C PHE A 133 21.39 15.79 -21.05
N ASP A 134 22.01 14.61 -21.19
CA ASP A 134 23.47 14.46 -21.12
C ASP A 134 24.17 15.32 -22.18
N ALA A 135 23.63 15.35 -23.41
CA ALA A 135 24.17 16.18 -24.48
C ALA A 135 24.02 17.69 -24.20
N LEU A 136 22.89 18.11 -23.65
CA LEU A 136 22.63 19.51 -23.28
C LEU A 136 23.58 19.98 -22.16
N ALA A 137 23.81 19.14 -21.15
CA ALA A 137 24.71 19.46 -20.05
C ALA A 137 26.15 19.59 -20.55
N LYS A 138 26.62 18.67 -21.40
CA LYS A 138 27.94 18.78 -22.06
C LYS A 138 28.09 19.98 -22.98
N GLN A 139 27.01 20.43 -23.61
CA GLN A 139 27.03 21.64 -24.43
C GLN A 139 27.23 22.90 -23.56
N ARG A 140 26.67 22.92 -22.35
CA ARG A 140 26.79 24.02 -21.39
C ARG A 140 28.15 24.02 -20.72
N ASP A 141 28.62 22.85 -20.30
CA ASP A 141 29.92 22.64 -19.68
C ASP A 141 30.57 21.37 -20.25
N PRO A 142 31.58 21.51 -21.13
CA PRO A 142 32.30 20.36 -21.70
C PRO A 142 33.02 19.48 -20.68
N SER A 143 33.23 19.98 -19.45
CA SER A 143 33.83 19.20 -18.35
C SER A 143 32.82 18.34 -17.59
N GLU A 144 31.52 18.52 -17.87
CA GLU A 144 30.43 17.76 -17.24
C GLU A 144 30.52 16.26 -17.59
N GLN A 145 30.58 15.44 -16.55
CA GLN A 145 30.65 13.97 -16.66
C GLN A 145 29.41 13.29 -16.08
N ASP A 146 28.56 14.05 -15.38
CA ASP A 146 27.35 13.52 -14.79
C ASP A 146 26.39 13.02 -15.87
N ARG A 147 25.67 11.96 -15.51
CA ARG A 147 24.62 11.39 -16.34
C ARG A 147 23.29 11.61 -15.67
N PHE A 148 22.34 12.10 -16.43
CA PHE A 148 20.97 12.20 -15.98
C PHE A 148 20.37 10.79 -15.92
N LEU A 149 19.52 10.55 -14.93
CA LEU A 149 18.77 9.30 -14.81
C LEU A 149 17.30 9.65 -14.61
N LEU A 150 16.45 9.13 -15.49
CA LEU A 150 15.01 9.30 -15.39
C LEU A 150 14.41 8.10 -14.66
N GLN A 151 13.59 8.39 -13.66
CA GLN A 151 12.78 7.40 -12.96
C GLN A 151 11.30 7.67 -13.22
N PRO A 152 10.50 6.65 -13.56
CA PRO A 152 9.04 6.79 -13.56
C PRO A 152 8.55 7.22 -12.18
N ALA A 153 7.66 8.22 -12.13
CA ALA A 153 7.10 8.71 -10.86
C ALA A 153 6.35 7.60 -10.09
N SER A 154 5.80 6.59 -10.77
CA SER A 154 5.17 5.41 -10.16
C SER A 154 6.13 4.58 -9.29
N ASN A 155 7.43 4.73 -9.50
CA ASN A 155 8.46 3.96 -8.83
C ASN A 155 9.13 4.75 -7.69
N LEU A 156 8.75 6.02 -7.49
CA LEU A 156 9.37 6.92 -6.52
C LEU A 156 9.32 6.36 -5.09
N HIS A 157 8.20 5.73 -4.71
CA HIS A 157 7.98 5.25 -3.34
C HIS A 157 8.66 3.92 -3.03
N LEU A 158 8.67 2.96 -3.97
CA LEU A 158 9.01 1.54 -3.69
C LEU A 158 10.25 1.00 -4.42
N ALA A 159 10.73 1.68 -5.46
CA ALA A 159 11.93 1.26 -6.16
C ALA A 159 13.20 1.80 -5.46
N ALA A 160 14.35 1.22 -5.81
CA ALA A 160 15.63 1.73 -5.35
C ALA A 160 15.75 3.23 -5.70
N SER A 161 16.01 4.06 -4.68
CA SER A 161 16.32 5.47 -4.86
C SER A 161 17.56 5.58 -5.74
N LEU A 162 17.50 6.39 -6.81
CA LEU A 162 18.61 6.54 -7.74
C LEU A 162 19.85 7.20 -7.11
N SER A 163 19.70 7.90 -5.98
CA SER A 163 20.83 8.57 -5.32
C SER A 163 20.50 9.32 -4.02
N ASP A 164 19.23 9.37 -3.57
CA ASP A 164 18.85 10.19 -2.42
C ASP A 164 18.64 9.32 -1.17
N PRO A 165 19.61 9.26 -0.23
CA PRO A 165 19.45 8.57 1.06
C PRO A 165 18.50 9.29 2.01
N ALA A 166 18.12 10.55 1.76
CA ALA A 166 17.19 11.31 2.60
C ALA A 166 15.72 11.09 2.23
N ARG A 167 15.44 10.53 1.05
CA ARG A 167 14.10 10.05 0.69
C ARG A 167 13.90 8.65 1.24
N ALA A 168 12.91 8.51 2.11
CA ALA A 168 12.44 7.23 2.61
C ALA A 168 11.89 6.39 1.43
N SER A 169 12.75 5.69 0.71
CA SER A 169 12.33 4.67 -0.24
C SER A 169 11.76 3.51 0.56
N GLY A 170 10.47 3.27 0.43
CA GLY A 170 9.89 2.00 0.83
C GLY A 170 10.60 0.86 0.10
N SER A 171 10.60 -0.33 0.70
CA SER A 171 11.22 -1.51 0.10
C SER A 171 10.15 -2.37 -0.54
N LEU A 172 10.17 -2.50 -1.87
CA LEU A 172 9.31 -3.45 -2.57
C LEU A 172 9.52 -4.89 -2.06
N GLY A 173 10.76 -5.24 -1.69
CA GLY A 173 11.07 -6.53 -1.08
C GLY A 173 10.36 -6.73 0.26
N PHE A 174 10.26 -5.68 1.07
CA PHE A 174 9.51 -5.72 2.33
C PHE A 174 7.99 -5.86 2.09
N VAL A 175 7.45 -5.22 1.06
CA VAL A 175 6.04 -5.40 0.65
C VAL A 175 5.79 -6.86 0.25
N TYR A 176 6.62 -7.45 -0.62
CA TYR A 176 6.47 -8.85 -1.02
C TYR A 176 6.63 -9.82 0.16
N LEU A 177 7.50 -9.52 1.13
CA LEU A 177 7.61 -10.30 2.35
C LEU A 177 6.31 -10.28 3.15
N LEU A 178 5.71 -9.10 3.35
CA LEU A 178 4.44 -8.96 4.06
C LEU A 178 3.29 -9.67 3.32
N GLU A 179 3.22 -9.53 1.99
CA GLU A 179 2.25 -10.25 1.15
C GLU A 179 2.42 -11.77 1.25
N GLY A 180 3.67 -12.25 1.23
CA GLY A 180 3.99 -13.67 1.42
C GLY A 180 3.53 -14.20 2.79
N ILE A 181 3.75 -13.43 3.86
CA ILE A 181 3.29 -13.78 5.21
C ILE A 181 1.75 -13.82 5.26
N ALA A 182 1.07 -12.81 4.70
CA ALA A 182 -0.38 -12.78 4.62
C ALA A 182 -0.94 -13.99 3.84
N GLY A 183 -0.33 -14.33 2.70
CA GLY A 183 -0.69 -15.51 1.92
C GLY A 183 -0.50 -16.82 2.68
N LEU A 184 0.62 -16.96 3.41
CA LEU A 184 0.90 -18.14 4.22
C LEU A 184 -0.13 -18.31 5.35
N ILE A 185 -0.48 -17.23 6.05
CA ILE A 185 -1.50 -17.23 7.10
C ILE A 185 -2.86 -17.65 6.51
N LEU A 186 -3.22 -17.13 5.34
CA LEU A 186 -4.47 -17.48 4.67
C LEU A 186 -4.53 -18.97 4.28
N ILE A 187 -3.42 -19.52 3.75
CA ILE A 187 -3.31 -20.94 3.42
C ILE A 187 -3.47 -21.81 4.67
N ILE A 188 -2.80 -21.45 5.77
CA ILE A 188 -2.93 -22.14 7.06
C ILE A 188 -4.39 -22.13 7.53
N ALA A 189 -5.06 -20.98 7.43
CA ALA A 189 -6.46 -20.83 7.82
C ALA A 189 -7.39 -21.71 6.95
N TRP A 190 -7.18 -21.74 5.64
CA TRP A 190 -7.96 -22.62 4.74
C TRP A 190 -7.71 -24.10 5.04
N PHE A 191 -6.47 -24.53 5.26
CA PHE A 191 -6.18 -25.92 5.62
C PHE A 191 -6.85 -26.31 6.93
N ASN A 192 -6.82 -25.42 7.92
CA ASN A 192 -7.50 -25.63 9.19
C ASN A 192 -9.01 -25.78 9.00
N TYR A 193 -9.62 -24.87 8.24
CA TYR A 193 -11.05 -24.89 7.96
C TYR A 193 -11.48 -26.15 7.21
N VAL A 194 -10.75 -26.55 6.16
CA VAL A 194 -11.01 -27.79 5.40
C VAL A 194 -10.94 -29.01 6.33
N ASN A 195 -9.93 -29.07 7.20
CA ASN A 195 -9.76 -30.17 8.16
C ASN A 195 -10.93 -30.23 9.17
N LEU A 196 -11.34 -29.09 9.73
CA LEU A 196 -12.46 -29.01 10.68
C LEU A 196 -13.79 -29.36 10.00
N SER A 197 -14.04 -28.82 8.80
CA SER A 197 -15.23 -29.10 8.00
C SER A 197 -15.33 -30.59 7.64
N THR A 198 -14.21 -31.22 7.30
CA THR A 198 -14.15 -32.67 7.04
C THR A 198 -14.48 -33.49 8.29
N ALA A 199 -13.96 -33.11 9.46
CA ALA A 199 -14.27 -33.79 10.72
C ALA A 199 -15.76 -33.64 11.08
N GLY A 200 -16.36 -32.49 10.80
CA GLY A 200 -17.81 -32.27 10.94
C GLY A 200 -18.64 -33.15 9.98
N ALA A 201 -18.22 -33.24 8.71
CA ALA A 201 -18.89 -34.09 7.72
C ALA A 201 -18.87 -35.57 8.10
N LEU A 202 -17.78 -36.07 8.70
CA LEU A 202 -17.69 -37.44 9.23
C LEU A 202 -18.72 -37.71 10.34
N LYS A 203 -18.94 -36.75 11.26
CA LYS A 203 -19.98 -36.86 12.29
C LYS A 203 -21.38 -36.95 11.68
N ARG A 204 -21.60 -36.28 10.54
CA ARG A 204 -22.87 -36.27 9.78
C ARG A 204 -22.97 -37.40 8.76
N ALA A 205 -21.99 -38.30 8.68
CA ALA A 205 -21.97 -39.38 7.69
C ALA A 205 -23.19 -40.34 7.82
N LYS A 206 -23.65 -40.60 9.05
CA LYS A 206 -24.83 -41.45 9.31
C LYS A 206 -26.12 -40.79 8.80
N GLU A 207 -26.30 -39.49 9.01
CA GLU A 207 -27.41 -38.68 8.51
C GLU A 207 -27.44 -38.69 6.97
N VAL A 208 -26.28 -38.47 6.34
CA VAL A 208 -26.14 -38.49 4.87
C VAL A 208 -26.41 -39.89 4.30
N GLY A 209 -25.95 -40.94 4.97
CA GLY A 209 -26.22 -42.33 4.60
C GLY A 209 -27.71 -42.66 4.61
N ILE A 210 -28.43 -42.25 5.66
CA ILE A 210 -29.89 -42.42 5.76
C ILE A 210 -30.61 -41.66 4.64
N ARG A 211 -30.23 -40.41 4.37
CA ARG A 211 -30.84 -39.61 3.28
C ARG A 211 -30.63 -40.23 1.90
N LYS A 212 -29.44 -40.76 1.60
CA LYS A 212 -29.18 -41.47 0.34
C LYS A 212 -30.08 -42.71 0.20
N VAL A 213 -30.30 -43.47 1.28
CA VAL A 213 -31.18 -44.65 1.28
C VAL A 213 -32.65 -44.26 1.06
N ILE A 214 -33.08 -43.10 1.58
CA ILE A 214 -34.43 -42.54 1.37
C ILE A 214 -34.58 -41.91 -0.03
N GLY A 215 -33.54 -41.90 -0.87
CA GLY A 215 -33.60 -41.46 -2.27
C GLY A 215 -33.07 -40.05 -2.54
N ALA A 216 -32.39 -39.41 -1.58
CA ALA A 216 -31.76 -38.11 -1.82
C ALA A 216 -30.67 -38.20 -2.90
N ARG A 217 -30.72 -37.29 -3.88
CA ARG A 217 -29.72 -37.23 -4.95
C ARG A 217 -28.41 -36.65 -4.43
N THR A 218 -27.28 -37.17 -4.90
CA THR A 218 -25.95 -36.71 -4.50
C THR A 218 -25.75 -35.20 -4.73
N GLY A 219 -26.31 -34.66 -5.81
CA GLY A 219 -26.26 -33.21 -6.08
C GLY A 219 -26.99 -32.34 -5.05
N GLN A 220 -28.09 -32.83 -4.45
CA GLN A 220 -28.82 -32.10 -3.40
C GLN A 220 -27.98 -31.98 -2.13
N LEU A 221 -27.27 -33.06 -1.77
CA LEU A 221 -26.37 -33.07 -0.63
C LEU A 221 -25.18 -32.13 -0.87
N ILE A 222 -24.56 -32.19 -2.05
CA ILE A 222 -23.44 -31.32 -2.42
C ILE A 222 -23.88 -29.84 -2.36
N GLY A 223 -25.00 -29.50 -2.98
CA GLY A 223 -25.52 -28.12 -2.96
C GLY A 223 -25.80 -27.61 -1.55
N GLN A 224 -26.37 -28.44 -0.67
CA GLN A 224 -26.59 -28.08 0.74
C GLN A 224 -25.27 -27.77 1.46
N PHE A 225 -24.27 -28.65 1.36
CA PHE A 225 -22.97 -28.44 2.04
C PHE A 225 -22.19 -27.27 1.44
N MET A 226 -22.24 -27.07 0.13
CA MET A 226 -21.62 -25.89 -0.50
C MET A 226 -22.28 -24.59 -0.05
N GLY A 227 -23.62 -24.57 0.07
CA GLY A 227 -24.35 -23.43 0.61
C GLY A 227 -24.02 -23.13 2.07
N GLU A 228 -23.92 -24.17 2.92
CA GLU A 228 -23.52 -24.04 4.32
C GLU A 228 -22.08 -23.48 4.44
N SER A 229 -21.14 -24.01 3.66
CA SER A 229 -19.76 -23.51 3.62
C SER A 229 -19.67 -22.07 3.11
N LEU A 230 -20.44 -21.72 2.07
CA LEU A 230 -20.47 -20.36 1.54
C LEU A 230 -21.03 -19.37 2.57
N PHE A 231 -22.13 -19.72 3.24
CA PHE A 231 -22.73 -18.89 4.28
C PHE A 231 -21.76 -18.65 5.45
N LEU A 232 -21.08 -19.71 5.92
CA LEU A 232 -20.09 -19.59 6.99
C LEU A 232 -18.88 -18.72 6.58
N ASN A 233 -18.41 -18.85 5.33
CA ASN A 233 -17.32 -18.00 4.83
C ASN A 233 -17.73 -16.52 4.74
N ILE A 234 -18.94 -16.23 4.25
CA ILE A 234 -19.48 -14.87 4.19
C ILE A 234 -19.60 -14.30 5.62
N ALA A 235 -20.19 -15.06 6.55
CA ALA A 235 -20.31 -14.64 7.94
C ALA A 235 -18.94 -14.36 8.58
N GLY A 236 -17.98 -15.26 8.38
CA GLY A 236 -16.61 -15.09 8.87
C GLY A 236 -15.92 -13.86 8.29
N PHE A 237 -16.11 -13.59 6.99
CA PHE A 237 -15.56 -12.40 6.33
C PHE A 237 -16.18 -11.10 6.86
N MET A 238 -17.50 -11.06 7.08
CA MET A 238 -18.16 -9.91 7.71
C MET A 238 -17.67 -9.66 9.13
N VAL A 239 -17.48 -10.72 9.92
CA VAL A 239 -16.88 -10.63 11.26
C VAL A 239 -15.44 -10.12 11.18
N ALA A 240 -14.65 -10.60 10.23
CA ALA A 240 -13.27 -10.16 10.03
C ALA A 240 -13.19 -8.66 9.69
N LEU A 241 -14.05 -8.15 8.79
CA LEU A 241 -14.14 -6.72 8.48
C LEU A 241 -14.47 -5.89 9.72
N GLY A 242 -15.43 -6.34 10.53
CA GLY A 242 -15.78 -5.69 11.79
C GLY A 242 -14.61 -5.66 12.78
N LEU A 243 -13.90 -6.79 12.95
CA LEU A 243 -12.74 -6.87 13.82
C LEU A 243 -11.58 -5.99 13.35
N VAL A 244 -11.29 -5.96 12.05
CA VAL A 244 -10.25 -5.09 11.48
C VAL A 244 -10.58 -3.62 11.75
N GLY A 245 -11.84 -3.21 11.55
CA GLY A 245 -12.30 -1.85 11.87
C GLY A 245 -12.13 -1.48 13.34
N LEU A 246 -12.49 -2.39 14.26
CA LEU A 246 -12.36 -2.17 15.70
C LEU A 246 -10.91 -2.14 16.17
N LEU A 247 -10.05 -3.00 15.62
CA LEU A 247 -8.65 -3.15 16.03
C LEU A 247 -7.73 -2.13 15.36
N GLN A 248 -8.15 -1.47 14.28
CA GLN A 248 -7.40 -0.47 13.53
C GLN A 248 -6.66 0.52 14.43
N SER A 249 -7.38 1.17 15.34
CA SER A 249 -6.81 2.22 16.21
C SER A 249 -5.75 1.66 17.15
N THR A 250 -5.99 0.49 17.72
CA THR A 250 -5.03 -0.18 18.61
C THR A 250 -3.79 -0.63 17.84
N PHE A 251 -3.97 -1.15 16.63
CA PHE A 251 -2.87 -1.52 15.75
C PHE A 251 -2.03 -0.31 15.36
N ASN A 252 -2.65 0.80 14.96
CA ASN A 252 -1.96 2.05 14.63
C ASN A 252 -1.12 2.58 15.80
N ARG A 253 -1.63 2.48 17.04
CA ARG A 253 -0.87 2.82 18.25
C ARG A 253 0.32 1.89 18.48
N LEU A 254 0.14 0.59 18.24
CA LEU A 254 1.19 -0.41 18.41
C LEU A 254 2.33 -0.20 17.42
N VAL A 255 2.01 0.03 16.13
CA VAL A 255 3.02 0.24 15.10
C VAL A 255 3.48 1.70 14.97
N LYS A 256 2.85 2.63 15.71
CA LYS A 256 3.07 4.08 15.63
C LYS A 256 2.97 4.62 14.20
N LYS A 257 1.97 4.15 13.46
CA LYS A 257 1.68 4.57 12.07
C LYS A 257 0.19 4.84 11.93
N ASP A 258 -0.15 5.87 11.17
CA ASP A 258 -1.54 6.22 10.85
C ASP A 258 -2.02 5.45 9.62
N LEU A 259 -2.25 4.15 9.77
CA LEU A 259 -2.80 3.33 8.68
C LEU A 259 -4.29 3.64 8.52
N SER A 260 -4.77 3.68 7.28
CA SER A 260 -6.17 3.93 6.94
C SER A 260 -6.81 2.71 6.29
N LEU A 261 -8.13 2.56 6.43
CA LEU A 261 -8.93 1.56 5.70
C LEU A 261 -9.46 2.10 4.37
N SER A 262 -8.78 3.08 3.78
CA SER A 262 -9.15 3.64 2.47
C SER A 262 -9.20 2.57 1.37
N VAL A 263 -8.42 1.48 1.51
CA VAL A 263 -8.46 0.33 0.60
C VAL A 263 -9.86 -0.30 0.46
N LEU A 264 -10.72 -0.20 1.48
CA LEU A 264 -12.09 -0.68 1.43
C LEU A 264 -12.97 0.14 0.45
N GLN A 265 -12.52 1.33 0.06
CA GLN A 265 -13.21 2.18 -0.93
C GLN A 265 -12.81 1.83 -2.36
N THR A 266 -11.79 1.00 -2.55
CA THR A 266 -11.30 0.61 -3.87
C THR A 266 -12.05 -0.63 -4.38
N GLU A 267 -12.51 -0.61 -5.63
CA GLU A 267 -13.24 -1.72 -6.25
C GLU A 267 -12.40 -3.02 -6.31
N ASN A 268 -11.10 -2.89 -6.59
CA ASN A 268 -10.17 -4.03 -6.65
C ASN A 268 -10.13 -4.84 -5.35
N PHE A 269 -10.31 -4.20 -4.19
CA PHE A 269 -10.34 -4.91 -2.91
C PHE A 269 -11.52 -5.88 -2.86
N TRP A 270 -12.71 -5.45 -3.26
CA TRP A 270 -13.91 -6.27 -3.24
C TRP A 270 -13.86 -7.38 -4.30
N LEU A 271 -13.28 -7.11 -5.47
CA LEU A 271 -13.06 -8.14 -6.49
C LEU A 271 -12.10 -9.24 -6.00
N LEU A 272 -10.97 -8.87 -5.40
CA LEU A 272 -10.04 -9.83 -4.81
C LEU A 272 -10.66 -10.58 -3.64
N GLY A 273 -11.37 -9.87 -2.75
CA GLY A 273 -12.08 -10.47 -1.61
C GLY A 273 -13.13 -11.48 -2.04
N LEU A 274 -13.93 -11.16 -3.05
CA LEU A 274 -14.89 -12.07 -3.66
C LEU A 274 -14.19 -13.29 -4.28
N GLY A 275 -13.09 -13.08 -5.00
CA GLY A 275 -12.28 -14.16 -5.55
C GLY A 275 -11.79 -15.13 -4.48
N LEU A 276 -11.23 -14.59 -3.38
CA LEU A 276 -10.76 -15.40 -2.24
C LEU A 276 -11.90 -16.13 -1.52
N LEU A 277 -13.06 -15.50 -1.37
CA LEU A 277 -14.25 -16.14 -0.79
C LEU A 277 -14.72 -17.32 -1.63
N LEU A 278 -14.79 -17.14 -2.95
CA LEU A 278 -15.18 -18.20 -3.88
C LEU A 278 -14.17 -19.34 -3.87
N VAL A 279 -12.87 -19.04 -3.92
CA VAL A 279 -11.81 -20.06 -3.83
C VAL A 279 -11.89 -20.82 -2.51
N GLY A 280 -12.05 -20.14 -1.37
CA GLY A 280 -12.18 -20.77 -0.06
C GLY A 280 -13.44 -21.65 0.06
N ALA A 281 -14.58 -21.15 -0.42
CA ALA A 281 -15.85 -21.89 -0.42
C ALA A 281 -15.79 -23.11 -1.35
N LEU A 282 -15.17 -23.00 -2.52
CA LEU A 282 -14.99 -24.10 -3.46
C LEU A 282 -14.00 -25.13 -2.90
N ALA A 283 -12.84 -24.71 -2.40
CA ALA A 283 -11.82 -25.60 -1.86
C ALA A 283 -12.38 -26.44 -0.70
N SER A 284 -13.14 -25.84 0.21
CA SER A 284 -13.78 -26.54 1.32
C SER A 284 -15.00 -27.37 0.91
N GLY A 285 -15.91 -26.80 0.12
CA GLY A 285 -17.15 -27.45 -0.29
C GLY A 285 -16.91 -28.64 -1.22
N LEU A 286 -16.01 -28.49 -2.20
CA LEU A 286 -15.66 -29.56 -3.14
C LEU A 286 -14.96 -30.72 -2.43
N TYR A 287 -14.10 -30.42 -1.46
CA TYR A 287 -13.43 -31.44 -0.64
C TYR A 287 -14.44 -32.28 0.16
N VAL A 288 -15.39 -31.62 0.83
CA VAL A 288 -16.44 -32.29 1.60
C VAL A 288 -17.35 -33.09 0.66
N ALA A 289 -17.70 -32.54 -0.49
CA ALA A 289 -18.49 -33.21 -1.52
C ALA A 289 -17.82 -34.51 -1.99
N PHE A 290 -16.54 -34.48 -2.38
CA PHE A 290 -15.80 -35.69 -2.77
C PHE A 290 -15.72 -36.72 -1.65
N THR A 291 -15.49 -36.27 -0.42
CA THR A 291 -15.45 -37.15 0.75
C THR A 291 -16.81 -37.83 0.96
N LEU A 292 -17.92 -37.10 0.82
CA LEU A 292 -19.28 -37.61 1.01
C LEU A 292 -19.77 -38.51 -0.13
N VAL A 293 -19.34 -38.26 -1.37
CA VAL A 293 -19.65 -39.10 -2.53
C VAL A 293 -19.01 -40.48 -2.39
N SER A 294 -17.80 -40.54 -1.81
CA SER A 294 -17.06 -41.80 -1.62
C SER A 294 -17.65 -42.76 -0.57
N PHE A 295 -18.63 -42.33 0.24
CA PHE A 295 -19.27 -43.21 1.21
C PHE A 295 -20.30 -44.14 0.57
N GLN A 296 -20.02 -45.44 0.65
CA GLN A 296 -20.96 -46.51 0.35
C GLN A 296 -21.87 -46.77 1.55
N PRO A 297 -23.20 -46.57 1.44
CA PRO A 297 -24.16 -46.69 2.54
C PRO A 297 -24.08 -48.03 3.29
N ALA A 298 -23.84 -49.13 2.56
CA ALA A 298 -23.77 -50.49 3.08
C ALA A 298 -22.61 -50.71 4.08
N GLN A 299 -21.51 -49.96 3.96
CA GLN A 299 -20.33 -50.10 4.83
C GLN A 299 -20.41 -49.16 6.05
N THR A 300 -20.97 -47.96 5.87
CA THR A 300 -21.21 -47.00 6.96
C THR A 300 -22.23 -47.49 8.00
N LEU A 301 -23.20 -48.32 7.59
CA LEU A 301 -24.20 -48.92 8.50
C LEU A 301 -23.66 -50.14 9.27
N LYS A 302 -22.62 -50.81 8.77
CA LYS A 302 -21.97 -51.97 9.42
C LYS A 302 -20.78 -51.61 10.32
N GLY A 303 -20.46 -50.31 10.48
CA GLY A 303 -19.47 -49.83 11.45
C GLY A 303 -18.00 -49.99 11.03
N THR A 304 -17.69 -50.44 9.81
CA THR A 304 -16.31 -50.59 9.31
C THR A 304 -16.01 -49.63 8.17
N PRO A 305 -15.76 -48.34 8.45
CA PRO A 305 -15.36 -47.39 7.41
C PRO A 305 -13.91 -47.68 6.98
N ARG A 306 -13.71 -48.21 5.77
CA ARG A 306 -12.37 -48.31 5.17
C ARG A 306 -11.98 -46.96 4.56
N ALA A 307 -11.42 -46.07 5.39
CA ALA A 307 -10.99 -44.73 4.98
C ALA A 307 -9.61 -44.77 4.31
N SER A 308 -9.51 -45.14 3.03
CA SER A 308 -8.19 -45.26 2.36
C SER A 308 -7.72 -44.00 1.61
N ARG A 309 -8.61 -43.16 1.08
CA ARG A 309 -8.22 -41.98 0.24
C ARG A 309 -8.26 -40.62 0.96
N GLY A 310 -9.28 -40.37 1.78
CA GLY A 310 -9.43 -39.09 2.51
C GLY A 310 -8.45 -38.92 3.69
N TYR A 311 -7.92 -40.02 4.22
CA TYR A 311 -6.96 -40.00 5.34
C TYR A 311 -5.59 -39.45 4.92
N TRP A 312 -5.06 -39.87 3.76
CA TRP A 312 -3.77 -39.40 3.26
C TRP A 312 -3.80 -37.90 2.96
N LEU A 313 -4.86 -37.42 2.30
CA LEU A 313 -5.02 -36.00 1.98
C LEU A 313 -5.16 -35.14 3.24
N ARG A 314 -5.94 -35.57 4.23
CA ARG A 314 -6.01 -34.91 5.55
C ARG A 314 -4.64 -34.91 6.24
N LYS A 315 -3.91 -36.03 6.21
CA LYS A 315 -2.57 -36.12 6.79
C LYS A 315 -1.62 -35.12 6.13
N THR A 316 -1.64 -35.01 4.79
CA THR A 316 -0.84 -34.03 4.05
C THR A 316 -1.23 -32.59 4.41
N LEU A 317 -2.53 -32.27 4.47
CA LEU A 317 -3.01 -30.94 4.86
C LEU A 317 -2.59 -30.57 6.29
N VAL A 318 -2.71 -31.51 7.24
CA VAL A 318 -2.32 -31.30 8.64
C VAL A 318 -0.82 -31.09 8.75
N VAL A 319 -0.01 -31.95 8.12
CA VAL A 319 1.44 -31.81 8.13
C VAL A 319 1.85 -30.49 7.48
N GLY A 320 1.28 -30.15 6.31
CA GLY A 320 1.54 -28.87 5.63
C GLY A 320 1.18 -27.65 6.49
N GLN A 321 0.05 -27.67 7.20
CA GLN A 321 -0.35 -26.61 8.12
C GLN A 321 0.65 -26.42 9.26
N PHE A 322 1.06 -27.52 9.91
CA PHE A 322 2.03 -27.46 11.00
C PHE A 322 3.42 -27.04 10.50
N SER A 323 3.87 -27.54 9.37
CA SER A 323 5.13 -27.11 8.73
C SER A 323 5.13 -25.62 8.42
N ALA A 324 4.05 -25.11 7.82
CA ALA A 324 3.89 -23.69 7.52
C ALA A 324 3.90 -22.83 8.80
N SER A 325 3.23 -23.29 9.87
CA SER A 325 3.21 -22.60 11.16
C SER A 325 4.59 -22.55 11.81
N VAL A 326 5.32 -23.67 11.80
CA VAL A 326 6.71 -23.74 12.31
C VAL A 326 7.63 -22.83 11.51
N MET A 327 7.50 -22.79 10.18
CA MET A 327 8.28 -21.91 9.33
C MET A 327 8.03 -20.42 9.67
N LEU A 328 6.78 -20.04 9.91
CA LEU A 328 6.41 -18.68 10.30
C LEU A 328 6.97 -18.29 11.67
N ILE A 329 6.96 -19.22 12.64
CA ILE A 329 7.58 -19.01 13.95
C ILE A 329 9.09 -18.81 13.80
N ILE A 330 9.77 -19.67 13.03
CA ILE A 330 11.22 -19.53 12.78
C ILE A 330 11.52 -18.19 12.11
N ALA A 331 10.78 -17.82 11.07
CA ALA A 331 10.96 -16.55 10.36
C ALA A 331 10.79 -15.35 11.31
N THR A 332 9.79 -15.37 12.18
CA THR A 332 9.55 -14.32 13.18
C THR A 332 10.69 -14.23 14.20
N LEU A 333 11.19 -15.37 14.68
CA LEU A 333 12.32 -15.41 15.62
C LEU A 333 13.61 -14.91 14.99
N VAL A 334 13.89 -15.29 13.74
CA VAL A 334 15.07 -14.81 12.99
C VAL A 334 14.97 -13.31 12.76
N LEU A 335 13.82 -12.81 12.32
CA LEU A 335 13.61 -11.39 12.08
C LEU A 335 13.73 -10.56 13.36
N ASN A 336 13.17 -11.04 14.47
CA ASN A 336 13.32 -10.40 15.78
C ASN A 336 14.81 -10.38 16.22
N LYS A 337 15.54 -11.48 16.03
CA LYS A 337 16.99 -11.51 16.31
C LYS A 337 17.77 -10.52 15.43
N GLN A 338 17.45 -10.41 14.15
CA GLN A 338 18.11 -9.46 13.26
C GLN A 338 17.81 -8.01 13.66
N LEU A 339 16.56 -7.70 14.01
CA LEU A 339 16.18 -6.36 14.47
C LEU A 339 16.92 -5.97 15.76
N ASN A 340 17.01 -6.88 16.73
CA ASN A 340 17.74 -6.61 17.98
C ASN A 340 19.25 -6.43 17.70
N TYR A 341 19.84 -7.27 16.84
CA TYR A 341 21.24 -7.12 16.45
C TYR A 341 21.52 -5.76 15.79
N MET A 342 20.60 -5.25 14.97
CA MET A 342 20.71 -3.91 14.36
C MET A 342 20.45 -2.76 15.33
N GLN A 343 19.77 -2.99 16.45
CA GLN A 343 19.52 -1.97 17.48
C GLN A 343 20.66 -1.89 18.50
N ASP A 344 21.37 -2.99 18.72
CA ASP A 344 22.52 -3.09 19.62
C ASP A 344 23.87 -2.70 18.95
N GLN A 345 23.85 -2.37 17.65
CA GLN A 345 24.98 -1.79 16.90
C GLN A 345 24.70 -0.34 16.53
#